data_AF-A3ZPM6-F1
#
_entry.id   AF-A3ZPM6-F1
#
_cell.length_a   1.000
_cell.length_b   1.000
_cell.length_c   1.000
_cell.angle_alpha   90.00
_cell.angle_beta   90.00
_cell.angle_gamma   90.00
#
_symmetry.space_group_name_H-M   'P 1'
#
loop_
_entity.id
_entity.type
_entity.pdbx_description
1 polymer ?
#
loop_
_entity_poly.entity_id
_entity_poly.type
_entity_poly.pdbx_seq_one_letter_code
_entity_poly.pdbx_strand_id
1 'polypeptide(L)'
;MMHEIVGHFMPTLPRCLWSILPLVLLASGLSAQEQPKFRTDANQDSNLPWFQLVDGEFPPDGAGHAISGELISLDHVERRFRIRVDRDDTQDKGRLDLPLEGDMLPYGSIYYLGAPAALQDIPLGTHLHGLFFLEDPQAKADKPDGPYGRTTKDVNFRRCLRLEDDFSFYARQNQTWRIDEVNLDEMTLTATLHQAGKPLGDTRAFDLLSSTRVFQGTGFATLKSIKVGQEVLFNLTWATLYGPGRVQELWLDPASRDLASELQRNQHHVHTRDRGLAGWIDAVDDYKRTVTITFFDGVDPVLFEELDDTHEKPHGWPFSYPEDDPQAPKGGICVARESLMTYDPVNDRKGGNILEIKSIPKQPGSSGVQIQVKCGMLLEGFRPGGIIRFYPATWKVVALPREEQYYGRE
;
A
#
# COMPACT_ATOMS: atom_id res chain seq x y z
N MET A 1 34.10 -80.09 37.01
CA MET A 1 33.41 -80.97 37.96
C MET A 1 32.19 -80.20 38.44
N MET A 2 31.02 -80.68 38.05
CA MET A 2 29.71 -80.60 38.71
C MET A 2 29.16 -79.29 39.32
N HIS A 3 27.92 -79.02 38.89
CA HIS A 3 26.74 -78.53 39.62
C HIS A 3 26.55 -77.05 39.95
N GLU A 4 25.57 -76.47 39.25
CA GLU A 4 24.31 -75.88 39.76
C GLU A 4 24.20 -75.54 41.26
N ILE A 5 23.59 -74.39 41.58
CA ILE A 5 22.22 -74.33 42.11
C ILE A 5 21.69 -72.87 42.17
N VAL A 6 20.40 -72.81 41.90
CA VAL A 6 19.39 -71.75 41.89
C VAL A 6 19.28 -70.94 43.20
N GLY A 7 18.92 -69.66 43.08
CA GLY A 7 18.35 -68.86 44.18
C GLY A 7 17.56 -67.64 43.67
N HIS A 8 16.23 -67.70 43.81
CA HIS A 8 15.26 -66.66 43.46
C HIS A 8 15.45 -65.35 44.24
N PHE A 9 15.26 -64.20 43.58
CA PHE A 9 14.57 -63.03 44.15
C PHE A 9 13.96 -62.17 43.04
N MET A 10 12.63 -62.02 43.06
CA MET A 10 11.89 -60.98 42.33
C MET A 10 11.62 -59.82 43.30
N PRO A 11 11.60 -58.57 42.81
CA PRO A 11 10.30 -57.89 42.77
C PRO A 11 10.06 -57.05 41.50
N THR A 12 8.88 -57.28 40.93
CA THR A 12 7.93 -56.30 40.36
C THR A 12 8.44 -54.92 39.90
N LEU A 13 8.46 -54.69 38.59
CA LEU A 13 8.35 -53.36 37.96
C LEU A 13 7.04 -53.27 37.13
N PRO A 14 6.38 -52.11 37.09
CA PRO A 14 5.04 -51.97 36.55
C PRO A 14 5.02 -51.84 35.02
N ARG A 15 3.93 -52.33 34.45
CA ARG A 15 3.53 -52.21 33.03
C ARG A 15 3.47 -50.74 32.59
N CYS A 16 4.34 -50.34 31.66
CA CYS A 16 4.10 -49.17 30.82
C CYS A 16 2.93 -49.47 29.88
N LEU A 17 1.76 -48.97 30.23
CA LEU A 17 0.59 -48.90 29.35
C LEU A 17 0.89 -47.94 28.19
N TRP A 18 0.75 -48.46 26.98
CA TRP A 18 0.74 -47.68 25.76
C TRP A 18 -0.57 -46.88 25.71
N SER A 19 -0.48 -45.57 25.88
CA SER A 19 -1.58 -44.65 25.60
C SER A 19 -1.47 -44.19 24.15
N ILE A 20 -2.19 -44.88 23.26
CA ILE A 20 -2.47 -44.40 21.91
C ILE A 20 -3.46 -43.24 22.06
N LEU A 21 -2.99 -42.01 21.86
CA LEU A 21 -3.82 -40.82 21.77
C LEU A 21 -4.53 -40.84 20.40
N PRO A 22 -5.87 -40.78 20.30
CA PRO A 22 -6.51 -40.63 19.01
C PRO A 22 -6.31 -39.19 18.53
N LEU A 23 -5.61 -39.05 17.41
CA LEU A 23 -5.52 -37.82 16.64
C LEU A 23 -6.93 -37.50 16.10
N VAL A 24 -7.68 -36.68 16.83
CA VAL A 24 -8.93 -36.10 16.33
C VAL A 24 -8.53 -35.05 15.29
N LEU A 25 -8.45 -35.48 14.03
CA LEU A 25 -8.47 -34.59 12.86
C LEU A 25 -9.86 -33.93 12.83
N LEU A 26 -9.96 -32.75 13.45
CA LEU A 26 -11.01 -31.79 13.14
C LEU A 26 -10.76 -31.33 11.70
N ALA A 27 -11.43 -32.00 10.76
CA ALA A 27 -11.56 -31.51 9.40
C ALA A 27 -12.39 -30.22 9.45
N SER A 28 -11.71 -29.09 9.50
CA SER A 28 -12.29 -27.78 9.22
C SER A 28 -12.78 -27.80 7.78
N GLY A 29 -14.04 -28.19 7.58
CA GLY A 29 -14.76 -28.00 6.33
C GLY A 29 -15.01 -26.52 6.10
N LEU A 30 -13.97 -25.75 5.81
CA LEU A 30 -14.12 -24.54 5.03
C LEU A 30 -14.48 -25.02 3.63
N SER A 31 -15.77 -25.00 3.33
CA SER A 31 -16.23 -24.97 1.95
C SER A 31 -15.54 -23.77 1.31
N ALA A 32 -14.45 -24.01 0.58
CA ALA A 32 -13.94 -23.05 -0.38
C ALA A 32 -15.04 -22.88 -1.42
N GLN A 33 -15.91 -21.89 -1.20
CA GLN A 33 -16.75 -21.38 -2.28
C GLN A 33 -15.78 -21.02 -3.40
N GLU A 34 -15.92 -21.69 -4.55
CA GLU A 34 -15.18 -21.36 -5.76
C GLU A 34 -15.42 -19.86 -6.00
N GLN A 35 -14.36 -19.05 -5.86
CA GLN A 35 -14.49 -17.61 -6.04
C GLN A 35 -15.11 -17.37 -7.42
N PRO A 36 -16.11 -16.48 -7.53
CA PRO A 36 -16.73 -16.21 -8.82
C PRO A 36 -15.63 -15.83 -9.82
N LYS A 37 -15.64 -16.47 -10.99
CA LYS A 37 -14.62 -16.22 -12.01
C LYS A 37 -14.81 -14.81 -12.56
N PHE A 38 -13.80 -13.97 -12.35
CA PHE A 38 -13.70 -12.63 -12.93
C PHE A 38 -12.51 -12.57 -13.89
N ARG A 39 -12.54 -11.59 -14.79
CA ARG A 39 -11.43 -11.27 -15.68
C ARG A 39 -10.27 -10.67 -14.87
N THR A 40 -9.05 -11.04 -15.26
CA THR A 40 -7.80 -10.50 -14.72
C THR A 40 -6.83 -10.25 -15.86
N ASP A 41 -5.76 -9.51 -15.63
CA ASP A 41 -4.71 -9.35 -16.67
C ASP A 41 -4.04 -10.68 -17.04
N ALA A 42 -3.99 -11.63 -16.10
CA ALA A 42 -3.42 -12.95 -16.33
C ALA A 42 -4.35 -13.89 -17.12
N ASN A 43 -5.67 -13.65 -17.10
CA ASN A 43 -6.67 -14.42 -17.83
C ASN A 43 -7.37 -13.57 -18.90
N GLN A 44 -7.02 -13.82 -20.16
CA GLN A 44 -7.54 -13.07 -21.31
C GLN A 44 -8.95 -13.49 -21.77
N ASP A 45 -9.71 -14.26 -20.97
CA ASP A 45 -11.09 -14.58 -21.30
C ASP A 45 -11.97 -13.32 -21.27
N SER A 46 -12.21 -12.75 -22.45
CA SER A 46 -13.01 -11.55 -22.64
C SER A 46 -14.50 -11.73 -22.33
N ASN A 47 -14.96 -12.97 -22.12
CA ASN A 47 -16.35 -13.24 -21.75
C ASN A 47 -16.62 -13.06 -20.25
N LEU A 48 -15.57 -12.99 -19.44
CA LEU A 48 -15.69 -12.71 -18.01
C LEU A 48 -15.78 -11.20 -17.75
N PRO A 49 -16.66 -10.74 -16.84
CA PRO A 49 -16.64 -9.36 -16.39
C PRO A 49 -15.41 -9.11 -15.51
N TRP A 50 -14.95 -7.85 -15.49
CA TRP A 50 -13.99 -7.39 -14.49
C TRP A 50 -14.59 -7.41 -13.09
N PHE A 51 -13.74 -7.54 -12.07
CA PHE A 51 -14.17 -7.52 -10.68
C PHE A 51 -14.76 -6.16 -10.30
N GLN A 52 -15.92 -6.17 -9.66
CA GLN A 52 -16.56 -4.99 -9.10
C GLN A 52 -16.29 -4.94 -7.59
N LEU A 53 -15.83 -3.79 -7.10
CA LEU A 53 -15.61 -3.59 -5.67
C LEU A 53 -16.91 -3.73 -4.89
N VAL A 54 -16.80 -4.26 -3.68
CA VAL A 54 -17.90 -4.44 -2.72
C VAL A 54 -17.61 -3.59 -1.50
N ASP A 55 -18.58 -2.79 -1.08
CA ASP A 55 -18.43 -1.91 0.08
C ASP A 55 -18.17 -2.73 1.35
N GLY A 56 -17.15 -2.33 2.11
CA GLY A 56 -16.74 -3.01 3.34
C GLY A 56 -15.92 -4.30 3.12
N GLU A 57 -15.54 -4.62 1.88
CA GLU A 57 -14.70 -5.77 1.57
C GLU A 57 -13.41 -5.35 0.85
N PHE A 58 -12.30 -6.00 1.20
CA PHE A 58 -11.06 -5.87 0.44
C PHE A 58 -11.14 -6.71 -0.84
N PRO A 59 -10.64 -6.22 -1.99
CA PRO A 59 -10.69 -6.98 -3.22
C PRO A 59 -9.78 -8.23 -3.17
N PRO A 60 -10.09 -9.28 -3.94
CA PRO A 60 -9.23 -10.44 -4.05
C PRO A 60 -7.91 -10.11 -4.76
N ASP A 61 -6.87 -10.88 -4.44
CA ASP A 61 -5.54 -10.68 -5.03
C ASP A 61 -5.56 -10.95 -6.54
N GLY A 62 -4.86 -10.11 -7.32
CA GLY A 62 -4.81 -10.21 -8.78
C GLY A 62 -6.08 -9.79 -9.54
N ALA A 63 -7.10 -9.25 -8.86
CA ALA A 63 -8.36 -8.84 -9.49
C ALA A 63 -8.32 -7.46 -10.16
N GLY A 64 -7.35 -6.62 -9.81
CA GLY A 64 -7.18 -5.30 -10.41
C GLY A 64 -6.60 -5.36 -11.83
N HIS A 65 -6.85 -4.31 -12.60
CA HIS A 65 -6.31 -4.08 -13.94
C HIS A 65 -5.10 -3.14 -13.87
N ALA A 66 -3.96 -3.58 -14.40
CA ALA A 66 -2.73 -2.83 -14.44
C ALA A 66 -2.78 -1.77 -15.54
N ILE A 67 -2.57 -0.51 -15.17
CA ILE A 67 -2.50 0.62 -16.09
C ILE A 67 -1.31 1.48 -15.68
N SER A 68 -0.43 1.78 -16.64
CA SER A 68 0.73 2.65 -16.43
C SER A 68 0.60 3.95 -17.21
N GLY A 69 1.30 4.98 -16.78
CA GLY A 69 1.28 6.28 -17.44
C GLY A 69 1.96 7.38 -16.64
N GLU A 70 2.08 8.56 -17.27
CA GLU A 70 2.72 9.73 -16.65
C GLU A 70 1.74 10.55 -15.82
N LEU A 71 2.10 10.90 -14.58
CA LEU A 71 1.32 11.78 -13.71
C LEU A 71 1.28 13.21 -14.27
N ILE A 72 0.10 13.68 -14.69
CA ILE A 72 -0.08 15.01 -15.32
C ILE A 72 -0.89 16.00 -14.47
N SER A 73 -1.63 15.51 -13.47
CA SER A 73 -2.30 16.36 -12.48
C SER A 73 -2.60 15.56 -11.21
N LEU A 74 -2.66 16.23 -10.06
CA LEU A 74 -3.09 15.62 -8.82
C LEU A 74 -3.81 16.63 -7.91
N ASP A 75 -4.68 16.08 -7.08
CA ASP A 75 -5.32 16.69 -5.92
C ASP A 75 -5.02 15.74 -4.74
N HIS A 76 -3.94 16.04 -4.01
CA HIS A 76 -3.47 15.17 -2.92
C HIS A 76 -4.45 15.11 -1.75
N VAL A 77 -5.25 16.15 -1.56
CA VAL A 77 -6.22 16.24 -0.47
C VAL A 77 -7.38 15.29 -0.72
N GLU A 78 -7.93 15.28 -1.94
CA GLU A 78 -8.97 14.31 -2.32
C GLU A 78 -8.41 12.96 -2.78
N ARG A 79 -7.08 12.81 -2.80
CA ARG A 79 -6.35 11.64 -3.30
C ARG A 79 -6.77 11.26 -4.73
N ARG A 80 -6.93 12.27 -5.59
CA ARG A 80 -7.28 12.12 -7.00
C ARG A 80 -6.12 12.52 -7.89
N PHE A 81 -5.97 11.87 -9.03
CA PHE A 81 -4.90 12.15 -9.95
C PHE A 81 -5.31 11.87 -11.39
N ARG A 82 -4.52 12.33 -12.35
CA ARG A 82 -4.62 11.93 -13.74
C ARG A 82 -3.29 11.45 -14.25
N ILE A 83 -3.32 10.31 -14.94
CA ILE A 83 -2.19 9.83 -15.71
C ILE A 83 -2.48 9.97 -17.21
N ARG A 84 -1.48 10.35 -18.00
CA ARG A 84 -1.50 10.10 -19.42
C ARG A 84 -1.12 8.64 -19.62
N VAL A 85 -2.08 7.82 -20.05
CA VAL A 85 -1.90 6.38 -20.18
C VAL A 85 -0.83 6.07 -21.21
N ASP A 86 -0.03 5.05 -20.92
CA ASP A 86 0.97 4.54 -21.83
C ASP A 86 0.37 4.14 -23.18
N ARG A 87 1.13 4.42 -24.25
CA ARG A 87 0.77 3.97 -25.59
C ARG A 87 0.83 2.45 -25.67
N ASP A 88 -0.19 1.89 -26.29
CA ASP A 88 -0.30 0.48 -26.65
C ASP A 88 -0.55 0.39 -28.17
N ASP A 89 0.14 -0.54 -28.84
CA ASP A 89 0.02 -0.76 -30.28
C ASP A 89 -1.41 -1.15 -30.72
N THR A 90 -2.27 -1.58 -29.78
CA THR A 90 -3.70 -1.82 -30.07
C THR A 90 -4.56 -0.55 -30.12
N GLN A 91 -4.06 0.59 -29.66
CA GLN A 91 -4.80 1.85 -29.64
C GLN A 91 -4.84 2.49 -31.03
N ASP A 92 -6.00 3.04 -31.41
CA ASP A 92 -6.06 3.90 -32.57
C ASP A 92 -5.31 5.22 -32.29
N LYS A 93 -4.74 5.82 -33.36
CA LYS A 93 -4.00 7.08 -33.26
C LYS A 93 -4.78 8.20 -32.58
N GLY A 94 -6.11 8.18 -32.64
CA GLY A 94 -6.96 9.17 -32.02
C GLY A 94 -7.14 9.01 -30.52
N ARG A 95 -6.76 7.86 -29.96
CA ARG A 95 -6.85 7.49 -28.54
C ARG A 95 -5.49 7.38 -27.84
N LEU A 96 -4.40 7.71 -28.54
CA LEU A 96 -3.09 7.86 -27.92
C LEU A 96 -3.07 9.08 -26.99
N ASP A 97 -2.24 9.01 -25.96
CA ASP A 97 -1.92 10.13 -25.08
C ASP A 97 -3.14 10.72 -24.34
N LEU A 98 -4.21 9.92 -24.19
CA LEU A 98 -5.42 10.35 -23.49
C LEU A 98 -5.28 10.17 -21.97
N PRO A 99 -5.85 11.11 -21.20
CA PRO A 99 -5.81 11.03 -19.75
C PRO A 99 -6.74 9.92 -19.22
N LEU A 100 -6.32 9.26 -18.16
CA LEU A 100 -7.14 8.51 -17.24
C LEU A 100 -7.21 9.28 -15.92
N GLU A 101 -8.40 9.41 -15.35
CA GLU A 101 -8.57 9.92 -13.99
C GLU A 101 -8.65 8.76 -13.00
N GLY A 102 -7.87 8.86 -11.92
CA GLY A 102 -7.78 7.88 -10.86
C GLY A 102 -8.13 8.49 -9.50
N ASP A 103 -8.94 7.78 -8.74
CA ASP A 103 -9.30 8.08 -7.36
C ASP A 103 -8.73 6.97 -6.48
N MET A 104 -7.83 7.31 -5.54
CA MET A 104 -7.30 6.32 -4.63
C MET A 104 -8.42 5.75 -3.76
N LEU A 105 -8.49 4.43 -3.64
CA LEU A 105 -9.31 3.79 -2.62
C LEU A 105 -8.85 4.26 -1.23
N PRO A 106 -9.74 4.29 -0.22
CA PRO A 106 -9.36 4.65 1.14
C PRO A 106 -8.20 3.79 1.65
N TYR A 107 -8.28 2.49 1.35
CA TYR A 107 -7.27 1.48 1.62
C TYR A 107 -6.23 1.29 0.49
N GLY A 108 -6.19 2.21 -0.48
CA GLY A 108 -5.21 2.20 -1.55
C GLY A 108 -3.84 2.62 -1.05
N SER A 109 -2.80 1.94 -1.54
CA SER A 109 -1.40 2.17 -1.17
C SER A 109 -0.66 2.96 -2.25
N ILE A 110 0.26 3.84 -1.83
CA ILE A 110 1.12 4.61 -2.74
C ILE A 110 2.56 4.32 -2.32
N TYR A 111 3.42 4.03 -3.29
CA TYR A 111 4.85 3.86 -3.07
C TYR A 111 5.63 4.81 -3.99
N TYR A 112 6.65 5.43 -3.42
CA TYR A 112 7.60 6.25 -4.14
C TYR A 112 8.99 5.89 -3.62
N LEU A 113 9.99 5.78 -4.51
CA LEU A 113 11.37 5.47 -4.13
C LEU A 113 11.53 4.26 -3.19
N GLY A 114 10.69 3.22 -3.35
CA GLY A 114 10.78 1.96 -2.59
C GLY A 114 10.16 1.99 -1.19
N ALA A 115 9.49 3.07 -0.79
CA ALA A 115 8.82 3.18 0.51
C ALA A 115 7.38 3.70 0.38
N PRO A 116 6.52 3.47 1.38
CA PRO A 116 5.18 4.05 1.39
C PRO A 116 5.23 5.58 1.27
N ALA A 117 4.22 6.16 0.63
CA ALA A 117 4.19 7.58 0.29
C ALA A 117 2.77 8.15 0.33
N ALA A 118 2.68 9.47 0.33
CA ALA A 118 1.46 10.22 0.03
C ALA A 118 1.48 10.70 -1.42
N LEU A 119 0.31 10.98 -2.00
CA LEU A 119 0.21 11.44 -3.40
C LEU A 119 0.99 12.74 -3.65
N GLN A 120 1.09 13.62 -2.65
CA GLN A 120 1.85 14.87 -2.71
C GLN A 120 3.38 14.67 -2.77
N ASP A 121 3.87 13.48 -2.42
CA ASP A 121 5.30 13.19 -2.42
C ASP A 121 5.79 12.92 -3.86
N ILE A 122 4.87 12.59 -4.78
CA ILE A 122 5.19 12.23 -6.17
C ILE A 122 5.25 13.49 -7.04
N PRO A 123 6.40 13.79 -7.68
CA PRO A 123 6.50 14.90 -8.62
C PRO A 123 5.60 14.72 -9.85
N LEU A 124 5.01 15.80 -10.35
CA LEU A 124 4.38 15.80 -11.67
C LEU A 124 5.40 15.41 -12.76
N GLY A 125 4.92 14.66 -13.75
CA GLY A 125 5.75 14.10 -14.82
C GLY A 125 6.40 12.76 -14.50
N THR A 126 6.24 12.24 -13.28
CA THR A 126 6.72 10.89 -12.91
C THR A 126 5.87 9.83 -13.62
N HIS A 127 6.52 8.84 -14.22
CA HIS A 127 5.86 7.65 -14.74
C HIS A 127 5.46 6.71 -13.59
N LEU A 128 4.22 6.24 -13.63
CA LEU A 128 3.60 5.47 -12.56
C LEU A 128 2.98 4.18 -13.09
N HIS A 129 3.01 3.15 -12.26
CA HIS A 129 2.33 1.87 -12.45
C HIS A 129 1.18 1.79 -11.45
N GLY A 130 -0.04 1.66 -11.96
CA GLY A 130 -1.23 1.60 -11.13
C GLY A 130 -1.99 0.29 -11.25
N LEU A 131 -2.71 -0.08 -10.19
CA LEU A 131 -3.64 -1.20 -10.16
C LEU A 131 -5.06 -0.67 -9.91
N PHE A 132 -5.94 -0.81 -10.89
CA PHE A 132 -7.24 -0.14 -10.92
C PHE A 132 -8.41 -1.12 -10.93
N PHE A 133 -9.55 -0.63 -10.45
CA PHE A 133 -10.85 -1.27 -10.52
C PHE A 133 -11.84 -0.36 -11.24
N LEU A 134 -12.94 -0.95 -11.71
CA LEU A 134 -14.03 -0.21 -12.31
C LEU A 134 -14.60 0.85 -11.35
N GLU A 135 -15.04 1.97 -11.92
CA GLU A 135 -15.90 2.92 -11.24
C GLU A 135 -17.18 2.23 -10.75
N ASP A 136 -17.86 2.83 -9.76
CA ASP A 136 -19.19 2.38 -9.38
C ASP A 136 -20.12 2.54 -10.61
N PRO A 137 -20.85 1.50 -11.04
CA PRO A 137 -21.80 1.60 -12.15
C PRO A 137 -22.87 2.69 -11.98
N GLN A 138 -23.13 3.12 -10.75
CA GLN A 138 -24.06 4.21 -10.43
C GLN A 138 -23.39 5.58 -10.36
N ALA A 139 -22.05 5.64 -10.36
CA ALA A 139 -21.32 6.91 -10.34
C ALA A 139 -21.63 7.72 -11.60
N LYS A 140 -21.91 9.01 -11.39
CA LYS A 140 -22.03 10.01 -12.46
C LYS A 140 -20.77 10.87 -12.49
N ALA A 141 -19.61 10.21 -12.58
CA ALA A 141 -18.33 10.90 -12.64
C ALA A 141 -18.13 11.47 -14.05
N ASP A 142 -17.72 12.73 -14.13
CA ASP A 142 -17.29 13.32 -15.40
C ASP A 142 -16.06 12.57 -15.91
N LYS A 143 -16.09 12.21 -17.19
CA LYS A 143 -14.97 11.53 -17.85
C LYS A 143 -14.03 12.62 -18.39
N PRO A 144 -12.71 12.51 -18.16
CA PRO A 144 -11.79 13.49 -18.70
C PRO A 144 -11.84 13.44 -20.23
N ASP A 145 -12.30 14.53 -20.84
CA ASP A 145 -12.36 14.64 -22.28
C ASP A 145 -10.95 14.83 -22.85
N GLY A 146 -10.56 13.90 -23.71
CA GLY A 146 -9.45 14.08 -24.63
C GLY A 146 -9.82 14.96 -25.82
N PRO A 147 -8.85 15.27 -26.69
CA PRO A 147 -9.11 15.96 -27.95
C PRO A 147 -10.28 15.31 -28.72
N TYR A 148 -11.20 16.15 -29.20
CA TYR A 148 -12.42 15.74 -29.92
C TYR A 148 -13.40 14.88 -29.11
N GLY A 149 -13.40 14.99 -27.77
CA GLY A 149 -14.32 14.26 -26.89
C GLY A 149 -14.02 12.76 -26.82
N ARG A 150 -12.75 12.39 -27.01
CA ARG A 150 -12.30 10.99 -26.97
C ARG A 150 -11.82 10.63 -25.59
N THR A 151 -11.99 9.37 -25.22
CA THR A 151 -11.51 8.81 -23.96
C THR A 151 -10.59 7.62 -24.21
N THR A 152 -9.70 7.36 -23.26
CA THR A 152 -8.89 6.13 -23.26
C THR A 152 -9.80 4.89 -23.17
N LYS A 153 -9.33 3.74 -23.67
CA LYS A 153 -10.05 2.46 -23.57
C LYS A 153 -10.31 2.07 -22.11
N ASP A 154 -9.46 2.54 -21.20
CA ASP A 154 -9.51 2.21 -19.77
C ASP A 154 -10.29 3.23 -18.94
N VAL A 155 -11.07 4.12 -19.58
CA VAL A 155 -11.71 5.28 -18.91
C VAL A 155 -12.62 4.91 -17.73
N ASN A 156 -13.14 3.67 -17.70
CA ASN A 156 -13.99 3.20 -16.62
C ASN A 156 -13.20 2.67 -15.42
N PHE A 157 -11.89 2.46 -15.52
CA PHE A 157 -11.01 2.00 -14.44
C PHE A 157 -10.49 3.17 -13.61
N ARG A 158 -11.33 3.68 -12.71
CA ARG A 158 -11.02 4.90 -11.94
C ARG A 158 -10.55 4.61 -10.51
N ARG A 159 -10.93 3.47 -9.91
CA ARG A 159 -10.66 3.21 -8.49
C ARG A 159 -9.27 2.59 -8.32
N CYS A 160 -8.31 3.34 -7.79
CA CYS A 160 -6.92 2.92 -7.70
C CYS A 160 -6.58 2.28 -6.35
N LEU A 161 -6.12 1.04 -6.36
CA LEU A 161 -5.68 0.30 -5.17
C LEU A 161 -4.19 0.48 -4.88
N ARG A 162 -3.37 0.59 -5.93
CA ARG A 162 -1.92 0.73 -5.79
C ARG A 162 -1.39 1.68 -6.85
N LEU A 163 -0.46 2.54 -6.46
CA LEU A 163 0.25 3.45 -7.35
C LEU A 163 1.74 3.46 -6.98
N GLU A 164 2.62 3.21 -7.95
CA GLU A 164 4.07 3.04 -7.74
C GLU A 164 4.85 3.78 -8.83
N ASP A 165 5.96 4.43 -8.48
CA ASP A 165 6.95 4.87 -9.50
C ASP A 165 7.72 3.67 -10.07
N ASP A 166 8.45 3.88 -11.18
CA ASP A 166 9.26 2.82 -11.80
C ASP A 166 10.24 2.20 -10.79
N PHE A 167 10.89 3.02 -9.96
CA PHE A 167 11.77 2.55 -8.89
C PHE A 167 11.07 1.53 -8.00
N SER A 168 9.92 1.89 -7.42
CA SER A 168 9.19 1.02 -6.49
C SER A 168 8.65 -0.21 -7.18
N PHE A 169 8.09 -0.05 -8.38
CA PHE A 169 7.48 -1.13 -9.16
C PHE A 169 8.50 -2.23 -9.50
N TYR A 170 9.68 -1.84 -10.00
CA TYR A 170 10.74 -2.81 -10.34
C TYR A 170 11.39 -3.39 -9.08
N ALA A 171 11.63 -2.57 -8.04
CA ALA A 171 12.18 -3.04 -6.77
C ALA A 171 11.28 -4.11 -6.12
N ARG A 172 9.97 -3.88 -6.06
CA ARG A 172 8.99 -4.84 -5.50
C ARG A 172 9.00 -6.19 -6.21
N GLN A 173 9.32 -6.21 -7.50
CA GLN A 173 9.40 -7.43 -8.31
C GLN A 173 10.78 -8.11 -8.26
N ASN A 174 11.70 -7.60 -7.44
CA ASN A 174 13.11 -8.00 -7.42
C ASN A 174 13.76 -7.86 -8.81
N GLN A 175 13.43 -6.77 -9.50
CA GLN A 175 13.93 -6.44 -10.82
C GLN A 175 14.84 -5.20 -10.77
N THR A 176 15.84 -5.18 -11.66
CA THR A 176 16.77 -4.07 -11.88
C THR A 176 17.06 -3.92 -13.36
N TRP A 177 17.50 -2.76 -13.80
CA TRP A 177 17.95 -2.56 -15.19
C TRP A 177 19.46 -2.71 -15.25
N ARG A 178 19.97 -3.66 -16.03
CA ARG A 178 21.40 -3.72 -16.33
C ARG A 178 21.70 -2.82 -17.51
N ILE A 179 22.62 -1.88 -17.33
CA ILE A 179 23.06 -0.99 -18.42
C ILE A 179 23.90 -1.77 -19.41
N ASP A 180 23.51 -1.76 -20.69
CA ASP A 180 24.23 -2.43 -21.77
C ASP A 180 25.10 -1.43 -22.56
N GLU A 181 24.61 -0.21 -22.79
CA GLU A 181 25.37 0.86 -23.46
C GLU A 181 24.97 2.25 -22.94
N VAL A 182 25.92 3.20 -23.00
CA VAL A 182 25.67 4.63 -22.73
C VAL A 182 26.39 5.46 -23.79
N ASN A 183 25.65 6.29 -24.51
CA ASN A 183 26.19 7.26 -25.45
C ASN A 183 25.84 8.68 -24.98
N LEU A 184 26.84 9.38 -24.44
CA LEU A 184 26.65 10.74 -23.89
C LEU A 184 26.64 11.84 -24.97
N ASP A 185 27.11 11.55 -26.18
CA ASP A 185 27.03 12.50 -27.29
C ASP A 185 25.61 12.52 -27.89
N GLU A 186 24.97 11.34 -27.96
CA GLU A 186 23.57 11.19 -28.38
C GLU A 186 22.58 11.30 -27.21
N MET A 187 23.08 11.33 -25.97
CA MET A 187 22.28 11.33 -24.75
C MET A 187 21.31 10.13 -24.69
N THR A 188 21.83 8.93 -24.96
CA THR A 188 21.06 7.69 -24.93
C THR A 188 21.68 6.66 -23.98
N LEU A 189 20.82 5.81 -23.42
CA LEU A 189 21.18 4.69 -22.56
C LEU A 189 20.40 3.47 -23.01
N THR A 190 21.06 2.33 -23.24
CA THR A 190 20.39 1.06 -23.45
C THR A 190 20.53 0.18 -22.21
N ALA A 191 19.46 -0.52 -21.86
CA ALA A 191 19.44 -1.41 -20.71
C ALA A 191 18.51 -2.59 -20.92
N THR A 192 18.84 -3.70 -20.27
CA THR A 192 18.06 -4.92 -20.24
C THR A 192 17.54 -5.14 -18.83
N LEU A 193 16.23 -5.35 -18.69
CA LEU A 193 15.61 -5.64 -17.40
C LEU A 193 16.10 -7.00 -16.91
N HIS A 194 16.44 -7.08 -15.64
CA HIS A 194 16.97 -8.27 -14.98
C HIS A 194 16.06 -8.67 -13.84
N GLN A 195 15.88 -9.97 -13.63
CA GLN A 195 15.23 -10.54 -12.45
C GLN A 195 16.06 -11.72 -11.93
N ALA A 196 16.38 -11.71 -10.63
CA ALA A 196 17.26 -12.72 -10.01
C ALA A 196 18.58 -12.94 -10.79
N GLY A 197 19.18 -11.84 -11.30
CA GLY A 197 20.45 -11.84 -12.03
C GLY A 197 20.38 -12.37 -13.47
N LYS A 198 19.19 -12.60 -14.01
CA LYS A 198 18.98 -13.07 -15.39
C LYS A 198 18.23 -12.02 -16.22
N PRO A 199 18.55 -11.87 -17.52
CA PRO A 199 17.81 -10.98 -18.39
C PRO A 199 16.36 -11.43 -18.54
N LEU A 200 15.46 -10.45 -18.55
CA LEU A 200 14.02 -10.57 -18.67
C LEU A 200 13.56 -9.65 -19.81
N GLY A 201 13.27 -10.24 -20.97
CA GLY A 201 12.89 -9.49 -22.17
C GLY A 201 14.06 -8.89 -22.93
N ASP A 202 13.73 -8.03 -23.88
CA ASP A 202 14.70 -7.42 -24.80
C ASP A 202 15.30 -6.13 -24.23
N THR A 203 16.47 -5.78 -24.74
CA THR A 203 17.12 -4.49 -24.48
C THR A 203 16.24 -3.34 -24.94
N ARG A 204 16.11 -2.31 -24.10
CA ARG A 204 15.37 -1.08 -24.39
C ARG A 204 16.30 0.11 -24.42
N ALA A 205 16.01 1.06 -25.30
CA ALA A 205 16.69 2.35 -25.37
C ALA A 205 15.88 3.42 -24.64
N PHE A 206 16.56 4.19 -23.81
CA PHE A 206 16.02 5.30 -23.05
C PHE A 206 16.80 6.57 -23.38
N ASP A 207 16.11 7.70 -23.35
CA ASP A 207 16.73 9.00 -23.49
C ASP A 207 17.32 9.44 -22.14
N LEU A 208 18.51 10.01 -22.17
CA LEU A 208 19.10 10.76 -21.06
C LEU A 208 18.80 12.25 -21.24
N LEU A 209 18.68 12.97 -20.13
CA LEU A 209 18.55 14.42 -20.10
C LEU A 209 19.83 15.02 -19.56
N SER A 210 20.17 16.23 -20.01
CA SER A 210 21.26 17.00 -19.38
C SER A 210 20.96 17.30 -17.91
N SER A 211 19.68 17.24 -17.52
CA SER A 211 19.17 17.39 -16.16
C SER A 211 18.91 16.06 -15.42
N THR A 212 19.25 14.90 -16.01
CA THR A 212 19.08 13.60 -15.32
C THR A 212 19.87 13.62 -14.01
N ARG A 213 19.17 13.39 -12.89
CA ARG A 213 19.79 13.31 -11.56
C ARG A 213 20.39 11.93 -11.38
N VAL A 214 21.71 11.87 -11.18
CA VAL A 214 22.41 10.60 -10.96
C VAL A 214 22.82 10.52 -9.49
N PHE A 215 22.43 9.44 -8.82
CA PHE A 215 22.69 9.17 -7.42
C PHE A 215 23.68 8.01 -7.27
N GLN A 216 24.67 8.19 -6.39
CA GLN A 216 25.70 7.20 -6.11
C GLN A 216 26.14 7.30 -4.65
N GLY A 217 26.19 6.17 -3.94
CA GLY A 217 26.42 6.16 -2.50
C GLY A 217 25.42 7.06 -1.77
N THR A 218 25.92 8.07 -1.05
CA THR A 218 25.09 9.02 -0.28
C THR A 218 24.96 10.40 -0.92
N GLY A 219 25.28 10.54 -2.22
CA GLY A 219 25.30 11.84 -2.88
C GLY A 219 25.00 11.81 -4.38
N PHE A 220 25.31 12.92 -5.04
CA PHE A 220 25.14 13.08 -6.48
C PHE A 220 26.40 12.67 -7.24
N ALA A 221 26.18 12.02 -8.37
CA ALA A 221 27.15 11.73 -9.40
C ALA A 221 26.80 12.52 -10.67
N THR A 222 27.62 12.35 -11.72
CA THR A 222 27.34 12.93 -13.05
C THR A 222 27.01 11.81 -14.04
N LEU A 223 26.49 12.16 -15.22
CA LEU A 223 26.28 11.21 -16.31
C LEU A 223 27.55 10.42 -16.69
N LYS A 224 28.75 10.99 -16.46
CA LYS A 224 30.03 10.30 -16.71
C LYS A 224 30.32 9.17 -15.71
N SER A 225 29.60 9.11 -14.60
CA SER A 225 29.74 8.04 -13.60
C SER A 225 28.99 6.77 -13.98
N ILE A 226 28.13 6.83 -15.01
CA ILE A 226 27.35 5.68 -15.48
C ILE A 226 28.30 4.68 -16.15
N LYS A 227 28.23 3.41 -15.74
CA LYS A 227 29.08 2.32 -16.24
C LYS A 227 28.23 1.21 -16.85
N VAL A 228 28.71 0.68 -17.97
CA VAL A 228 28.16 -0.54 -18.57
C VAL A 228 28.29 -1.70 -17.58
N GLY A 229 27.26 -2.55 -17.54
CA GLY A 229 27.17 -3.75 -16.71
C GLY A 229 26.67 -3.50 -15.28
N GLN A 230 26.47 -2.24 -14.86
CA GLN A 230 25.91 -1.96 -13.53
C GLN A 230 24.38 -2.13 -13.52
N GLU A 231 23.86 -2.58 -12.39
CA GLU A 231 22.44 -2.77 -12.13
C GLU A 231 21.88 -1.51 -11.46
N VAL A 232 20.86 -0.90 -12.08
CA VAL A 232 20.28 0.37 -11.66
C VAL A 232 18.78 0.27 -11.46
N LEU A 233 18.25 1.25 -10.73
CA LEU A 233 16.84 1.65 -10.83
C LEU A 233 16.79 3.08 -11.35
N PHE A 234 15.71 3.44 -12.03
CA PHE A 234 15.45 4.80 -12.47
C PHE A 234 13.96 5.09 -12.52
N ASN A 235 13.63 6.37 -12.47
CA ASN A 235 12.29 6.89 -12.74
C ASN A 235 12.26 7.56 -14.10
N LEU A 236 11.18 7.30 -14.85
CA LEU A 236 10.97 7.85 -16.18
C LEU A 236 10.07 9.09 -16.15
N THR A 237 10.27 9.93 -17.15
CA THR A 237 9.36 11.00 -17.53
C THR A 237 9.20 11.02 -19.05
N TRP A 238 8.15 11.64 -19.55
CA TRP A 238 7.73 11.66 -20.95
C TRP A 238 7.65 10.26 -21.57
N ALA A 239 7.26 9.29 -20.74
CA ALA A 239 7.05 7.91 -21.15
C ALA A 239 6.03 7.86 -22.28
N THR A 240 6.31 6.97 -23.25
CA THR A 240 5.53 6.63 -24.44
C THR A 240 5.28 7.75 -25.46
N LEU A 241 5.45 9.03 -25.12
CA LEU A 241 5.42 10.14 -26.08
C LEU A 241 6.56 10.04 -27.10
N TYR A 242 7.77 9.74 -26.62
CA TYR A 242 9.02 9.72 -27.38
C TYR A 242 9.72 8.35 -27.35
N GLY A 243 8.97 7.28 -27.14
CA GLY A 243 9.51 5.93 -26.93
C GLY A 243 9.38 5.48 -25.47
N PRO A 244 10.26 4.59 -24.97
CA PRO A 244 10.14 4.05 -23.61
C PRO A 244 10.16 5.10 -22.49
N GLY A 245 10.72 6.29 -22.75
CA GLY A 245 10.73 7.42 -21.82
C GLY A 245 12.13 8.01 -21.64
N ARG A 246 12.20 9.10 -20.88
CA ARG A 246 13.43 9.79 -20.49
C ARG A 246 13.77 9.47 -19.05
N VAL A 247 15.02 9.12 -18.78
CA VAL A 247 15.52 8.88 -17.42
C VAL A 247 15.59 10.22 -16.69
N GLN A 248 14.68 10.44 -15.73
CA GLN A 248 14.67 11.66 -14.92
C GLN A 248 15.64 11.54 -13.73
N GLU A 249 15.63 10.39 -13.09
CA GLU A 249 16.43 10.06 -11.90
C GLU A 249 17.01 8.65 -12.04
N LEU A 250 18.26 8.47 -11.64
CA LEU A 250 19.01 7.24 -11.83
C LEU A 250 19.83 6.90 -10.58
N TRP A 251 19.63 5.73 -9.99
CA TRP A 251 20.35 5.23 -8.83
C TRP A 251 21.32 4.13 -9.23
N LEU A 252 22.62 4.40 -9.07
CA LEU A 252 23.69 3.56 -9.63
C LEU A 252 24.04 2.33 -8.78
N ASP A 253 23.74 2.35 -7.49
CA ASP A 253 24.19 1.32 -6.56
C ASP A 253 23.18 1.07 -5.42
N PRO A 254 23.30 -0.05 -4.67
CA PRO A 254 22.43 -0.34 -3.53
C PRO A 254 22.37 0.79 -2.49
N ALA A 255 23.51 1.39 -2.13
CA ALA A 255 23.56 2.42 -1.10
C ALA A 255 22.72 3.66 -1.47
N SER A 256 22.74 4.07 -2.73
CA SER A 256 21.91 5.17 -3.23
C SER A 256 20.41 4.85 -3.21
N ARG A 257 20.05 3.59 -3.50
CA ARG A 257 18.66 3.12 -3.48
C ARG A 257 18.12 2.99 -2.06
N ASP A 258 18.94 2.47 -1.16
CA ASP A 258 18.62 2.31 0.27
C ASP A 258 18.42 3.69 0.90
N LEU A 259 19.31 4.65 0.62
CA LEU A 259 19.17 6.02 1.11
C LEU A 259 17.89 6.70 0.60
N ALA A 260 17.57 6.55 -0.69
CA ALA A 260 16.33 7.10 -1.26
C ALA A 260 15.09 6.52 -0.57
N SER A 261 15.07 5.20 -0.37
CA SER A 261 13.98 4.51 0.33
C SER A 261 13.87 4.93 1.79
N GLU A 262 15.00 5.10 2.49
CA GLU A 262 15.03 5.54 3.89
C GLU A 262 14.49 6.96 4.05
N LEU A 263 14.88 7.89 3.18
CA LEU A 263 14.39 9.26 3.24
C LEU A 263 12.88 9.35 2.99
N GLN A 264 12.37 8.63 1.98
CA GLN A 264 10.93 8.59 1.72
C GLN A 264 10.17 7.91 2.87
N ARG A 265 10.72 6.84 3.46
CA ARG A 265 10.15 6.19 4.64
C ARG A 265 10.06 7.13 5.84
N ASN A 266 11.10 7.91 6.10
CA ASN A 266 11.11 8.91 7.17
C ASN A 266 10.05 10.00 6.93
N GLN A 267 9.90 10.46 5.68
CA GLN A 267 8.83 11.38 5.30
C GLN A 267 7.44 10.78 5.53
N HIS A 268 7.23 9.51 5.16
CA HIS A 268 6.00 8.79 5.42
C HIS A 268 5.69 8.65 6.91
N HIS A 269 6.70 8.35 7.74
CA HIS A 269 6.52 8.28 9.20
C HIS A 269 6.02 9.60 9.77
N VAL A 270 6.59 10.73 9.37
CA VAL A 270 6.11 12.06 9.78
C VAL A 270 4.68 12.29 9.29
N HIS A 271 4.42 12.04 8.00
CA HIS A 271 3.09 12.21 7.40
C HIS A 271 2.01 11.41 8.14
N THR A 272 2.29 10.15 8.47
CA THR A 272 1.37 9.26 9.17
C THR A 272 1.18 9.64 10.63
N ARG A 273 2.24 10.04 11.36
CA ARG A 273 2.10 10.50 12.75
C ARG A 273 1.26 11.78 12.85
N ASP A 274 1.38 12.69 11.88
CA ASP A 274 0.60 13.92 11.83
C ASP A 274 -0.90 13.66 11.53
N ARG A 275 -1.22 12.62 10.75
CA ARG A 275 -2.60 12.35 10.24
C ARG A 275 -3.27 11.10 10.83
N GLY A 276 -2.56 10.34 11.65
CA GLY A 276 -3.04 9.10 12.27
C GLY A 276 -3.02 7.90 11.33
N LEU A 277 -3.08 6.70 11.92
CA LEU A 277 -3.22 5.44 11.20
C LEU A 277 -4.62 5.34 10.58
N ALA A 278 -4.69 5.13 9.27
CA ALA A 278 -5.96 4.96 8.57
C ALA A 278 -6.48 3.54 8.69
N GLY A 279 -7.77 3.40 8.92
CA GLY A 279 -8.44 2.12 8.94
C GLY A 279 -9.94 2.29 8.76
N TRP A 280 -10.63 1.17 8.68
CA TRP A 280 -12.09 1.15 8.77
C TRP A 280 -12.55 0.41 10.01
N ILE A 281 -13.83 0.55 10.31
CA ILE A 281 -14.48 -0.15 11.40
C ILE A 281 -15.09 -1.44 10.87
N ASP A 282 -14.70 -2.58 11.43
CA ASP A 282 -15.32 -3.86 11.11
C ASP A 282 -16.61 -4.08 11.91
N ALA A 283 -16.62 -3.66 13.19
CA ALA A 283 -17.73 -3.91 14.09
C ALA A 283 -17.84 -2.86 15.21
N VAL A 284 -19.05 -2.66 15.72
CA VAL A 284 -19.35 -1.79 16.88
C VAL A 284 -20.32 -2.50 17.81
N ASP A 285 -20.04 -2.46 19.12
CA ASP A 285 -20.98 -2.86 20.17
C ASP A 285 -21.35 -1.61 20.96
N ASP A 286 -22.57 -1.09 20.78
CA ASP A 286 -23.02 0.14 21.41
C ASP A 286 -23.11 0.02 22.95
N TYR A 287 -23.50 -1.14 23.46
CA TYR A 287 -23.64 -1.37 24.90
C TYR A 287 -22.28 -1.41 25.59
N LYS A 288 -21.33 -2.11 24.97
CA LYS A 288 -19.96 -2.18 25.47
C LYS A 288 -19.12 -0.98 25.05
N ARG A 289 -19.59 -0.12 24.14
CA ARG A 289 -18.81 0.98 23.56
C ARG A 289 -17.48 0.51 22.95
N THR A 290 -17.48 -0.65 22.30
CA THR A 290 -16.26 -1.20 21.67
C THR A 290 -16.33 -1.06 20.16
N VAL A 291 -15.22 -0.66 19.56
CA VAL A 291 -15.05 -0.51 18.11
C VAL A 291 -13.91 -1.41 17.67
N THR A 292 -14.14 -2.26 16.67
CA THR A 292 -13.10 -3.08 16.03
C THR A 292 -12.63 -2.39 14.76
N ILE A 293 -11.33 -2.18 14.62
CA ILE A 293 -10.72 -1.40 13.53
C ILE A 293 -9.68 -2.26 12.83
N THR A 294 -9.78 -2.40 11.51
CA THR A 294 -8.72 -2.95 10.66
C THR A 294 -7.98 -1.81 9.97
N PHE A 295 -6.65 -1.78 10.10
CA PHE A 295 -5.81 -0.77 9.49
C PHE A 295 -5.51 -1.06 8.03
N PHE A 296 -5.43 -0.01 7.22
CA PHE A 296 -5.13 -0.10 5.79
C PHE A 296 -3.65 -0.37 5.51
N ASP A 297 -3.36 -0.95 4.35
CA ASP A 297 -2.00 -1.16 3.84
C ASP A 297 -1.33 0.17 3.45
N GLY A 298 -0.05 0.13 3.06
CA GLY A 298 0.69 1.34 2.71
C GLY A 298 1.13 2.15 3.94
N VAL A 299 1.29 1.47 5.07
CA VAL A 299 1.87 1.99 6.31
C VAL A 299 3.11 1.16 6.63
N ASP A 300 4.19 1.83 7.03
CA ASP A 300 5.37 1.12 7.52
C ASP A 300 5.02 0.34 8.82
N PRO A 301 5.25 -0.99 8.88
CA PRO A 301 4.88 -1.82 10.02
C PRO A 301 5.41 -1.33 11.38
N VAL A 302 6.55 -0.63 11.41
CA VAL A 302 7.10 -0.04 12.65
C VAL A 302 6.09 0.88 13.34
N LEU A 303 5.23 1.57 12.61
CA LEU A 303 4.23 2.46 13.19
C LEU A 303 3.11 1.71 13.92
N PHE A 304 2.88 0.43 13.62
CA PHE A 304 1.94 -0.41 14.36
C PHE A 304 2.52 -0.93 15.67
N GLU A 305 3.85 -1.02 15.81
CA GLU A 305 4.50 -1.41 17.06
C GLU A 305 4.20 -0.38 18.18
N GLU A 306 4.00 0.89 17.81
CA GLU A 306 3.66 1.98 18.74
C GLU A 306 2.20 1.89 19.27
N LEU A 307 1.39 0.94 18.80
CA LEU A 307 0.05 0.69 19.34
C LEU A 307 0.09 0.06 20.74
N ASP A 308 1.16 -0.66 21.08
CA ASP A 308 1.38 -1.28 22.39
C ASP A 308 1.95 -0.31 23.44
N ASP A 309 2.32 0.90 23.02
CA ASP A 309 2.92 1.87 23.92
C ASP A 309 1.90 2.41 24.94
N THR A 310 2.38 2.62 26.16
CA THR A 310 1.61 3.25 27.24
C THR A 310 2.01 4.72 27.38
N HIS A 311 1.04 5.56 27.74
CA HIS A 311 1.28 6.98 27.97
C HIS A 311 0.85 7.36 29.38
N GLU A 312 1.82 7.72 30.23
CA GLU A 312 1.64 7.93 31.67
C GLU A 312 0.55 8.96 31.99
N LYS A 313 0.39 9.99 31.14
CA LYS A 313 -0.61 11.02 31.38
C LYS A 313 -1.99 10.51 30.95
N PRO A 314 -3.02 10.73 31.79
CA PRO A 314 -4.39 10.43 31.40
C PRO A 314 -4.83 11.16 30.14
N HIS A 315 -5.89 10.69 29.50
CA HIS A 315 -6.54 11.44 28.43
C HIS A 315 -7.00 12.80 28.95
N GLY A 316 -6.41 13.86 28.40
CA GLY A 316 -6.83 15.24 28.60
C GLY A 316 -7.78 15.70 27.50
N TRP A 317 -8.11 16.99 27.49
CA TRP A 317 -8.84 17.61 26.39
C TRP A 317 -8.23 17.21 25.02
N PRO A 318 -9.03 16.86 23.98
CA PRO A 318 -10.49 17.02 23.86
C PRO A 318 -11.31 15.80 24.28
N PHE A 319 -10.72 14.82 24.97
CA PHE A 319 -11.42 13.60 25.34
C PHE A 319 -12.50 13.90 26.40
N SER A 320 -13.76 13.65 26.05
CA SER A 320 -14.91 14.02 26.90
C SER A 320 -15.09 13.16 28.14
N TYR A 321 -14.49 11.96 28.15
CA TYR A 321 -14.51 11.02 29.27
C TYR A 321 -13.11 10.49 29.52
N PRO A 322 -12.77 10.18 30.79
CA PRO A 322 -11.53 9.49 31.10
C PRO A 322 -11.53 8.09 30.46
N GLU A 323 -10.33 7.59 30.20
CA GLU A 323 -10.10 6.20 29.86
C GLU A 323 -10.38 5.27 31.07
N ASP A 324 -10.69 4.01 30.80
CA ASP A 324 -10.99 3.01 31.84
C ASP A 324 -9.69 2.62 32.60
N ASP A 325 -8.55 2.54 31.89
CA ASP A 325 -7.22 2.29 32.47
C ASP A 325 -6.18 3.30 31.92
N PRO A 326 -5.72 4.28 32.72
CA PRO A 326 -4.72 5.24 32.29
C PRO A 326 -3.34 4.64 31.96
N GLN A 327 -3.04 3.42 32.40
CA GLN A 327 -1.75 2.75 32.19
C GLN A 327 -1.80 1.69 31.08
N ALA A 328 -2.96 1.47 30.46
CA ALA A 328 -3.08 0.60 29.30
C ALA A 328 -2.82 1.38 27.99
N PRO A 329 -2.44 0.69 26.90
CA PRO A 329 -2.37 1.31 25.58
C PRO A 329 -3.71 1.93 25.20
N LYS A 330 -3.65 3.12 24.59
CA LYS A 330 -4.82 3.97 24.38
C LYS A 330 -4.56 4.95 23.24
N GLY A 331 -5.63 5.53 22.72
CA GLY A 331 -5.53 6.51 21.64
C GLY A 331 -6.84 7.22 21.34
N GLY A 332 -6.78 8.10 20.33
CA GLY A 332 -7.92 8.85 19.82
C GLY A 332 -8.37 8.37 18.45
N ILE A 333 -9.69 8.28 18.24
CA ILE A 333 -10.32 7.94 16.97
C ILE A 333 -10.97 9.20 16.39
N CYS A 334 -10.69 9.52 15.13
CA CYS A 334 -11.37 10.54 14.33
C CYS A 334 -12.12 9.88 13.18
N VAL A 335 -13.33 10.35 12.88
CA VAL A 335 -14.01 9.98 11.63
C VAL A 335 -13.29 10.63 10.46
N ALA A 336 -13.09 9.88 9.39
CA ALA A 336 -12.47 10.33 8.15
C ALA A 336 -13.37 10.05 6.94
N ARG A 337 -13.18 10.82 5.87
CA ARG A 337 -13.82 10.57 4.57
C ARG A 337 -13.03 9.52 3.79
N GLU A 338 -13.53 9.14 2.62
CA GLU A 338 -12.82 8.23 1.69
C GLU A 338 -11.43 8.73 1.30
N SER A 339 -11.27 10.05 1.15
CA SER A 339 -9.97 10.70 0.92
C SER A 339 -9.06 10.74 2.16
N LEU A 340 -9.49 10.15 3.27
CA LEU A 340 -8.80 10.08 4.57
C LEU A 340 -8.62 11.41 5.31
N MET A 341 -9.27 12.48 4.83
CA MET A 341 -9.38 13.74 5.55
C MET A 341 -10.24 13.61 6.80
N THR A 342 -9.86 14.33 7.85
CA THR A 342 -10.65 14.51 9.08
C THR A 342 -11.10 15.97 9.17
N TYR A 343 -12.17 16.26 9.92
CA TYR A 343 -12.66 17.63 10.12
C TYR A 343 -11.66 18.42 10.98
N ASP A 344 -11.58 18.10 12.28
CA ASP A 344 -10.64 18.72 13.20
C ASP A 344 -10.10 17.66 14.19
N PRO A 345 -8.96 17.02 13.89
CA PRO A 345 -8.43 15.97 14.74
C PRO A 345 -8.00 16.49 16.13
N VAL A 346 -7.79 17.81 16.28
CA VAL A 346 -7.43 18.44 17.55
C VAL A 346 -8.62 18.48 18.51
N ASN A 347 -9.83 18.67 17.98
CA ASN A 347 -11.05 18.88 18.76
C ASN A 347 -12.01 17.67 18.74
N ASP A 348 -12.04 16.89 17.65
CA ASP A 348 -13.12 15.92 17.42
C ASP A 348 -12.79 14.50 17.83
N ARG A 349 -11.51 14.16 18.02
CA ARG A 349 -11.10 12.80 18.40
C ARG A 349 -11.80 12.32 19.67
N LYS A 350 -12.17 11.04 19.71
CA LYS A 350 -12.72 10.38 20.91
C LYS A 350 -11.77 9.31 21.40
N GLY A 351 -11.51 9.34 22.70
CA GLY A 351 -10.48 8.52 23.34
C GLY A 351 -11.00 7.13 23.68
N GLY A 352 -10.10 6.17 23.75
CA GLY A 352 -10.38 4.84 24.25
C GLY A 352 -9.13 4.03 24.57
N ASN A 353 -9.28 3.02 25.43
CA ASN A 353 -8.24 2.01 25.67
C ASN A 353 -8.26 0.97 24.56
N ILE A 354 -7.08 0.56 24.10
CA ILE A 354 -6.93 -0.60 23.23
C ILE A 354 -7.07 -1.84 24.12
N LEU A 355 -8.06 -2.67 23.80
CA LEU A 355 -8.34 -3.93 24.51
C LEU A 355 -7.59 -5.11 23.92
N GLU A 356 -7.38 -5.09 22.61
CA GLU A 356 -6.76 -6.17 21.85
C GLU A 356 -6.06 -5.59 20.62
N ILE A 357 -4.89 -6.13 20.30
CA ILE A 357 -4.18 -5.96 19.03
C ILE A 357 -3.94 -7.35 18.49
N LYS A 358 -4.28 -7.60 17.23
CA LYS A 358 -4.06 -8.90 16.60
C LYS A 358 -3.68 -8.79 15.14
N SER A 359 -2.98 -9.81 14.69
CA SER A 359 -2.73 -10.05 13.28
C SER A 359 -3.91 -10.79 12.65
N ILE A 360 -4.33 -10.34 11.47
CA ILE A 360 -5.33 -10.97 10.62
C ILE A 360 -4.70 -11.29 9.25
N PRO A 361 -5.29 -12.20 8.45
CA PRO A 361 -4.78 -12.48 7.11
C PRO A 361 -4.67 -11.21 6.28
N LYS A 362 -3.49 -10.97 5.71
CA LYS A 362 -3.27 -9.82 4.82
C LYS A 362 -4.10 -10.00 3.54
N GLN A 363 -4.75 -8.93 3.11
CA GLN A 363 -5.52 -8.83 1.87
C GLN A 363 -5.08 -7.57 1.12
N PRO A 364 -5.32 -7.46 -0.20
CA PRO A 364 -5.06 -6.23 -0.93
C PRO A 364 -5.75 -5.01 -0.29
N GLY A 365 -4.96 -4.07 0.23
CA GLY A 365 -5.44 -2.88 0.95
C GLY A 365 -5.54 -3.03 2.48
N SER A 366 -5.37 -4.23 3.03
CA SER A 366 -5.28 -4.45 4.48
C SER A 366 -3.82 -4.52 4.94
N SER A 367 -3.51 -3.89 6.07
CA SER A 367 -2.21 -4.05 6.74
C SER A 367 -2.00 -5.45 7.34
N GLY A 368 -3.10 -6.16 7.62
CA GLY A 368 -3.08 -7.35 8.46
C GLY A 368 -3.09 -7.04 9.97
N VAL A 369 -3.26 -5.79 10.39
CA VAL A 369 -3.36 -5.38 11.80
C VAL A 369 -4.79 -4.96 12.13
N GLN A 370 -5.33 -5.52 13.21
CA GLN A 370 -6.65 -5.17 13.74
C GLN A 370 -6.55 -4.85 15.23
N ILE A 371 -7.29 -3.83 15.67
CA ILE A 371 -7.43 -3.49 17.09
C ILE A 371 -8.89 -3.48 17.54
N GLN A 372 -9.11 -3.71 18.82
CA GLN A 372 -10.39 -3.43 19.48
C GLN A 372 -10.20 -2.31 20.49
N VAL A 373 -11.01 -1.26 20.41
CA VAL A 373 -10.90 -0.07 21.27
C VAL A 373 -12.17 0.11 22.09
N LYS A 374 -12.01 0.24 23.40
CA LYS A 374 -13.07 0.65 24.33
C LYS A 374 -13.17 2.16 24.38
N CYS A 375 -14.18 2.71 23.72
CA CYS A 375 -14.36 4.15 23.59
C CYS A 375 -15.04 4.75 24.82
N GLY A 376 -14.56 5.91 25.25
CA GLY A 376 -15.27 6.73 26.25
C GLY A 376 -16.61 7.25 25.71
N MET A 377 -16.66 7.57 24.42
CA MET A 377 -17.84 8.05 23.70
C MET A 377 -17.83 7.48 22.27
N LEU A 378 -19.00 7.05 21.78
CA LEU A 378 -19.19 6.69 20.38
C LEU A 378 -19.72 7.89 19.59
N LEU A 379 -19.18 8.10 18.39
CA LEU A 379 -19.70 9.07 17.42
C LEU A 379 -20.65 8.38 16.44
N GLU A 380 -21.53 9.16 15.80
CA GLU A 380 -22.45 8.64 14.78
C GLU A 380 -21.70 7.94 13.63
N GLY A 381 -20.53 8.46 13.24
CA GLY A 381 -19.69 7.86 12.19
C GLY A 381 -18.91 6.62 12.63
N PHE A 382 -18.98 6.20 13.90
CA PHE A 382 -18.44 4.90 14.31
C PHE A 382 -19.44 3.80 13.96
N ARG A 383 -19.40 3.34 12.71
CA ARG A 383 -20.27 2.30 12.14
C ARG A 383 -19.45 1.33 11.31
N PRO A 384 -19.86 0.06 11.16
CA PRO A 384 -19.22 -0.87 10.21
C PRO A 384 -19.07 -0.25 8.82
N GLY A 385 -17.88 -0.40 8.22
CA GLY A 385 -17.49 0.24 6.96
C GLY A 385 -17.06 1.72 7.08
N GLY A 386 -17.31 2.36 8.23
CA GLY A 386 -16.90 3.74 8.49
C GLY A 386 -15.37 3.88 8.52
N ILE A 387 -14.85 4.93 7.89
CA ILE A 387 -13.41 5.19 7.78
C ILE A 387 -12.97 6.11 8.92
N ILE A 388 -11.83 5.79 9.51
CA ILE A 388 -11.29 6.52 10.65
C ILE A 388 -9.80 6.80 10.50
N ARG A 389 -9.31 7.70 11.36
CA ARG A 389 -7.90 7.83 11.73
C ARG A 389 -7.74 7.50 13.21
N PHE A 390 -6.75 6.67 13.54
CA PHE A 390 -6.38 6.36 14.91
C PHE A 390 -5.05 7.01 15.28
N TYR A 391 -4.99 7.62 16.46
CA TYR A 391 -3.80 8.27 16.99
C TYR A 391 -3.44 7.59 18.31
N PRO A 392 -2.38 6.76 18.36
CA PRO A 392 -1.80 6.31 19.62
C PRO A 392 -1.57 7.48 20.57
N ALA A 393 -1.76 7.28 21.88
CA ALA A 393 -1.63 8.36 22.85
C ALA A 393 -0.20 8.90 23.00
N THR A 394 0.80 8.13 22.54
CA THR A 394 2.19 8.58 22.41
C THR A 394 2.39 9.57 21.27
N TRP A 395 1.48 9.64 20.30
CA TRP A 395 1.59 10.54 19.15
C TRP A 395 1.07 11.93 19.51
N LYS A 396 1.88 12.94 19.20
CA LYS A 396 1.46 14.33 19.31
C LYS A 396 0.47 14.64 18.19
N VAL A 397 -0.80 14.83 18.53
CA VAL A 397 -1.78 15.34 17.56
C VAL A 397 -1.53 16.83 17.33
N VAL A 398 -1.35 17.20 16.07
CA VAL A 398 -1.14 18.58 15.62
C VAL A 398 -2.33 19.08 14.81
N ALA A 399 -2.48 20.40 14.71
CA ALA A 399 -3.41 20.97 13.75
C ALA A 399 -2.85 20.76 12.34
N LEU A 400 -3.67 20.19 11.46
CA LEU A 400 -3.34 20.08 10.04
C LEU A 400 -3.50 21.44 9.34
N PRO A 401 -2.84 21.68 8.20
CA PRO A 401 -3.16 22.84 7.35
C PRO A 401 -4.66 22.92 7.07
N ARG A 402 -5.21 24.14 7.01
CA ARG A 402 -6.65 24.34 6.84
C ARG A 402 -7.15 23.72 5.53
N GLU A 403 -6.29 23.62 4.55
CA GLU A 403 -6.56 23.07 3.23
C GLU A 403 -6.74 21.55 3.22
N GLU A 404 -6.18 20.86 4.21
CA GLU A 404 -6.25 19.40 4.37
C GLU A 404 -7.34 18.94 5.34
N GLN A 405 -7.98 19.90 6.00
CA GLN A 405 -9.10 19.65 6.89
C GLN A 405 -10.39 19.63 6.07
N TYR A 406 -11.26 18.69 6.41
CA TYR A 406 -12.58 18.65 5.81
C TYR A 406 -13.42 19.78 6.39
N TYR A 407 -13.71 20.82 5.60
CA TYR A 407 -14.61 21.91 5.97
C TYR A 407 -15.77 21.98 4.98
N GLY A 408 -16.66 20.98 4.98
CA GLY A 408 -17.90 20.97 4.17
C GLY A 408 -17.81 21.84 2.91
N ARG A 409 -16.79 21.60 2.07
CA ARG A 409 -16.44 22.47 0.95
C ARG A 409 -17.48 22.21 -0.14
N GLU A 410 -18.61 22.88 0.01
CA GLU A 410 -19.64 23.06 -1.01
C GLU A 410 -19.47 24.44 -1.65
#